data_AF-A0A7V9KNK8-F1
#
_entry.id   AF-A0A7V9KNK8-F1
#
_cell.length_a   1.000
_cell.length_b   1.000
_cell.length_c   1.000
_cell.angle_alpha   90.00
_cell.angle_beta   90.00
_cell.angle_gamma   90.00
#
_symmetry.space_group_name_H-M   'P 1'
#
loop_
_entity.id
_entity.type
_entity.pdbx_description
1 polymer ?
#
loop_
_entity_poly.entity_id
_entity_poly.type
_entity_poly.pdbx_seq_one_letter_code
_entity_poly.pdbx_strand_id
1 'polypeptide(L)'
;MEAKQWYVICYDITEPKRWRKVYKKLNGYGRRLQYSIFRCRLTRRQIEKLRWELEELLDATEDRLLILSLCEICERGTTSQVMSAARESKTYDFPAVPKDEARLKRIRFSGRPHKKGSLPSGGQS
;
A
#
# COMPACT_ATOMS: atom_id res chain seq x y z
N MET A 1 12.59 26.94 2.29
CA MET A 1 11.58 25.98 1.79
C MET A 1 11.88 24.63 2.44
N GLU A 2 10.86 23.92 2.94
CA GLU A 2 11.07 22.60 3.56
C GLU A 2 11.43 21.58 2.47
N ALA A 3 12.47 20.77 2.72
CA ALA A 3 12.93 19.77 1.75
C ALA A 3 11.86 18.70 1.54
N LYS A 4 11.63 18.33 0.28
CA LYS A 4 10.70 17.25 -0.08
C LYS A 4 11.46 15.96 -0.32
N GLN A 5 10.95 14.88 0.24
CA GLN A 5 11.46 13.52 0.09
C GLN A 5 10.42 12.64 -0.61
N TRP A 6 10.89 11.58 -1.26
CA TRP A 6 10.00 10.57 -1.83
C TRP A 6 9.53 9.59 -0.75
N TYR A 7 8.25 9.29 -0.82
CA TYR A 7 7.60 8.28 0.00
C TYR A 7 6.89 7.26 -0.89
N VAL A 8 6.98 5.99 -0.50
CA VAL A 8 6.14 4.92 -1.04
C VAL A 8 5.13 4.57 0.04
N ILE A 9 3.85 4.65 -0.32
CA ILE A 9 2.74 4.37 0.57
C ILE A 9 2.06 3.11 0.07
N CYS A 10 2.06 2.08 0.89
CA CYS A 10 1.40 0.81 0.64
C CYS A 10 0.24 0.63 1.62
N TYR A 11 -0.89 0.15 1.15
CA TYR A 11 -2.03 -0.18 2.01
C TYR A 11 -2.59 -1.57 1.70
N ASP A 12 -3.09 -2.24 2.74
CA ASP A 12 -3.94 -3.42 2.61
C ASP A 12 -5.27 -3.10 3.31
N ILE A 13 -6.33 -2.89 2.53
CA ILE A 13 -7.62 -2.42 3.03
C ILE A 13 -8.67 -3.42 2.62
N THR A 14 -9.42 -3.93 3.59
CA THR A 14 -10.38 -5.00 3.35
C THR A 14 -11.72 -4.45 2.83
N GLU A 15 -12.17 -3.31 3.34
CA GLU A 15 -13.49 -2.73 3.06
C GLU A 15 -13.48 -1.78 1.83
N PRO A 16 -14.26 -2.06 0.77
CA PRO A 16 -14.35 -1.22 -0.42
C PRO A 16 -14.65 0.27 -0.14
N LYS A 17 -15.49 0.57 0.86
CA LYS A 17 -15.84 1.95 1.21
C LYS A 17 -14.67 2.72 1.81
N ARG A 18 -13.92 2.12 2.76
CA ARG A 18 -12.71 2.71 3.35
C ARG A 18 -11.63 2.88 2.29
N TRP A 19 -11.44 1.87 1.45
CA TRP A 19 -10.49 1.91 0.34
C TRP A 19 -10.74 3.11 -0.59
N ARG A 20 -12.00 3.36 -0.99
CA ARG A 20 -12.35 4.53 -1.84
C ARG A 20 -11.96 5.86 -1.22
N LYS A 21 -12.11 6.00 0.10
CA LYS A 21 -11.73 7.23 0.83
C LYS A 21 -10.20 7.40 0.82
N VAL A 22 -9.48 6.35 1.17
CA VAL A 22 -8.00 6.33 1.16
C VAL A 22 -7.44 6.61 -0.23
N TYR A 23 -8.00 5.97 -1.26
CA TYR A 23 -7.62 6.20 -2.65
C TYR A 23 -7.80 7.67 -3.06
N LYS A 24 -8.98 8.25 -2.81
CA LYS A 24 -9.26 9.66 -3.12
C LYS A 24 -8.28 10.59 -2.40
N LYS A 25 -7.95 10.27 -1.15
CA LYS A 25 -6.99 11.02 -0.35
C LYS A 25 -5.61 10.99 -1.00
N LEU A 26 -5.06 9.80 -1.23
CA LEU A 26 -3.72 9.60 -1.80
C LEU A 26 -3.56 10.13 -3.24
N ASN A 27 -4.63 10.10 -4.03
CA ASN A 27 -4.63 10.63 -5.39
C ASN A 27 -4.34 12.14 -5.46
N GLY A 28 -4.56 12.88 -4.36
CA GLY A 28 -4.18 14.29 -4.25
C GLY A 28 -2.71 14.54 -3.88
N TYR A 29 -2.00 13.53 -3.39
CA TYR A 29 -0.63 13.68 -2.86
C TYR A 29 0.46 13.12 -3.78
N GLY A 30 0.13 12.22 -4.70
CA GLY A 30 1.13 11.59 -5.55
C GLY A 30 0.58 10.69 -6.63
N ARG A 31 1.47 9.92 -7.24
CA ARG A 31 1.17 9.03 -8.37
C ARG A 31 0.92 7.62 -7.87
N ARG A 32 -0.16 7.00 -8.35
CA ARG A 32 -0.43 5.57 -8.14
C ARG A 32 0.52 4.71 -8.97
N LEU A 33 1.16 3.73 -8.34
CA LEU A 33 2.06 2.77 -8.99
C LEU A 33 1.37 1.42 -9.23
N GLN A 34 0.64 0.93 -8.22
CA GLN A 34 -0.16 -0.29 -8.28
C GLN A 34 -1.50 -0.07 -7.57
N TYR A 35 -2.34 -1.11 -7.52
CA TYR A 35 -3.63 -0.99 -6.87
C TYR A 35 -3.53 -0.50 -5.42
N SER A 36 -2.54 -1.01 -4.69
CA SER A 36 -2.28 -0.77 -3.27
C SER A 36 -1.00 0.03 -2.98
N ILE A 37 -0.37 0.60 -4.02
CA ILE A 37 0.94 1.27 -3.89
C ILE A 37 0.88 2.65 -4.54
N PHE A 38 1.27 3.66 -3.79
CA PHE A 38 1.40 5.06 -4.20
C PHE A 38 2.82 5.55 -4.00
N ARG A 39 3.24 6.50 -4.84
CA ARG A 39 4.51 7.21 -4.71
C ARG A 39 4.23 8.71 -4.63
N CYS A 40 4.67 9.34 -3.55
CA CYS A 40 4.39 10.74 -3.23
C CYS A 40 5.71 11.50 -2.98
N ARG A 41 5.76 12.79 -3.34
CA ARG A 41 6.90 13.66 -3.03
C ARG A 41 6.46 14.73 -2.05
N LEU A 42 6.78 14.55 -0.78
CA LEU A 42 6.18 15.27 0.34
C LEU A 42 7.25 15.86 1.27
N THR A 43 6.90 16.96 1.93
CA THR A 43 7.65 17.49 3.08
C THR A 43 7.38 16.66 4.34
N ARG A 44 8.17 16.85 5.42
CA ARG A 44 7.96 16.12 6.68
C ARG A 44 6.60 16.46 7.29
N ARG A 45 6.18 17.73 7.23
CA ARG A 45 4.84 18.15 7.68
C ARG A 45 3.71 17.51 6.86
N GLN A 46 3.89 17.42 5.53
CA GLN A 46 2.87 16.82 4.67
C GLN A 46 2.71 15.32 4.90
N ILE A 47 3.81 14.58 5.11
CA ILE A 47 3.69 13.14 5.39
C ILE A 47 3.08 12.88 6.75
N GLU A 48 3.38 13.68 7.77
CA GLU A 48 2.75 13.53 9.10
C GLU A 48 1.25 13.81 9.05
N LYS A 49 0.86 14.91 8.37
CA LYS A 49 -0.55 15.20 8.12
C LYS A 49 -1.24 14.07 7.37
N LEU A 50 -0.63 13.57 6.30
CA LEU A 50 -1.19 12.49 5.50
C LEU A 50 -1.32 11.21 6.33
N ARG A 51 -0.32 10.87 7.14
CA ARG A 51 -0.36 9.73 8.05
C ARG A 51 -1.58 9.83 8.98
N TRP A 52 -1.74 10.96 9.67
CA TRP A 52 -2.86 11.17 10.58
C TRP A 52 -4.22 11.06 9.87
N GLU A 53 -4.37 11.71 8.72
CA GLU A 53 -5.59 11.63 7.91
C GLU A 53 -5.89 10.20 7.41
N LEU A 54 -4.86 9.38 7.17
CA LEU A 54 -5.05 7.98 6.78
C LEU A 54 -5.42 7.11 7.99
N GLU A 55 -4.81 7.33 9.15
CA GLU A 55 -5.14 6.63 10.39
C GLU A 55 -6.62 6.83 10.78
N GLU A 56 -7.18 8.02 10.57
CA GLU A 56 -8.63 8.26 10.79
C GLU A 56 -9.55 7.52 9.82
N LEU A 57 -9.05 7.17 8.63
CA LEU A 57 -9.84 6.51 7.58
C LEU A 57 -9.77 4.98 7.66
N LEU A 58 -8.74 4.45 8.33
CA LEU A 58 -8.41 3.03 8.37
C LEU A 58 -9.00 2.38 9.63
N ASP A 59 -9.37 1.10 9.49
CA ASP A 59 -9.66 0.26 10.64
C ASP A 59 -8.35 -0.39 11.13
N ALA A 60 -7.91 -0.05 12.34
CA ALA A 60 -6.66 -0.56 12.90
C ALA A 60 -6.64 -2.09 13.08
N THR A 61 -7.80 -2.75 13.16
CA THR A 61 -7.90 -4.20 13.33
C THR A 61 -7.72 -4.94 12.02
N GLU A 62 -8.34 -4.43 10.94
CA GLU A 62 -8.43 -5.11 9.64
C GLU A 62 -7.46 -4.59 8.58
N ASP A 63 -7.11 -3.30 8.65
CA ASP A 63 -6.36 -2.63 7.60
C ASP A 63 -4.89 -2.43 8.01
N ARG A 64 -4.00 -2.37 7.04
CA ARG A 64 -2.56 -2.15 7.25
C ARG A 64 -2.07 -1.01 6.37
N LEU A 65 -1.27 -0.12 6.94
CA LEU A 65 -0.62 0.98 6.25
C LEU A 65 0.90 0.88 6.45
N LEU A 66 1.64 0.98 5.35
CA LEU A 66 3.09 1.04 5.36
C LEU A 66 3.53 2.31 4.62
N ILE A 67 4.34 3.14 5.29
CA ILE A 67 4.94 4.34 4.72
C ILE A 67 6.45 4.16 4.73
N LEU A 68 7.05 4.13 3.55
CA LEU A 68 8.50 4.01 3.35
C LEU A 68 9.05 5.33 2.85
N SER A 69 10.03 5.89 3.54
CA SER A 69 10.80 7.04 3.04
C SER A 69 11.97 6.55 2.17
N LEU A 70 12.13 7.11 0.98
CA LEU A 70 13.29 6.82 0.13
C LEU A 70 14.40 7.82 0.44
N CYS A 71 15.58 7.30 0.79
CA CYS A 71 16.78 8.12 0.91
C CYS A 71 17.18 8.71 -0.47
N GLU A 72 17.96 9.79 -0.52
CA GLU A 72 18.33 10.39 -1.82
C GLU A 72 19.08 9.42 -2.74
N ILE A 73 19.94 8.56 -2.18
CA ILE A 73 20.66 7.54 -2.93
C ILE A 73 19.67 6.50 -3.48
N CYS A 74 18.72 6.10 -2.64
CA CYS A 74 17.67 5.17 -2.96
C CYS A 74 16.78 5.73 -4.10
N GLU A 75 16.39 7.00 -4.03
CA GLU A 75 15.65 7.70 -5.09
C GLU A 75 16.40 7.61 -6.42
N ARG A 76 17.67 8.03 -6.43
CA ARG A 76 18.48 8.08 -7.67
C ARG A 76 18.65 6.71 -8.32
N GLY A 77 18.76 5.65 -7.52
CA GLY A 77 18.82 4.27 -7.99
C GLY A 77 17.46 3.62 -8.25
N THR A 78 16.34 4.27 -7.92
CA THR A 78 15.02 3.64 -8.02
C THR A 78 14.54 3.62 -9.47
N THR A 79 14.58 2.44 -10.09
CA THR A 79 13.86 2.17 -11.34
C THR A 79 12.52 1.51 -11.01
N SER A 80 11.41 2.17 -11.33
CA SER A 80 10.07 1.61 -11.12
C SER A 80 9.61 0.85 -12.36
N GLN A 81 9.77 -0.49 -12.37
CA GLN A 81 9.21 -1.34 -13.42
C GLN A 81 7.98 -2.07 -12.87
N VAL A 82 6.81 -1.80 -13.44
CA VAL A 82 5.61 -2.60 -13.17
C VAL A 82 5.59 -3.71 -14.20
N MET A 83 5.99 -4.91 -13.80
CA MET A 83 5.94 -6.08 -14.68
C MET A 83 4.52 -6.65 -14.67
N SER A 84 3.95 -6.84 -15.86
CA SER A 84 2.69 -7.52 -16.07
C SER A 84 2.95 -8.71 -16.99
N ALA A 85 2.28 -9.85 -16.76
CA ALA A 85 2.39 -11.00 -17.65
C ALA A 85 1.91 -10.70 -19.09
N ALA A 86 1.17 -9.60 -19.29
CA ALA A 86 0.79 -9.10 -20.61
C ALA A 86 1.84 -8.12 -21.14
N ARG A 87 2.39 -8.42 -22.31
CA ARG A 87 3.51 -7.79 -23.03
C ARG A 87 3.34 -6.33 -23.48
N GLU A 88 2.34 -5.59 -22.99
CA GLU A 88 2.13 -4.21 -23.43
C GLU A 88 2.40 -3.21 -22.31
N SER A 89 3.40 -2.36 -22.56
CA SER A 89 3.66 -1.10 -21.87
C SER A 89 2.52 -0.11 -22.11
N LYS A 90 1.34 -0.41 -21.54
CA LYS A 90 0.28 0.57 -21.39
C LYS A 90 0.56 1.36 -20.13
N THR A 91 0.58 2.68 -20.24
CA THR A 91 0.30 3.57 -19.11
C THR A 91 -0.95 3.01 -18.43
N TYR A 92 -0.77 2.42 -17.24
CA TYR A 92 -1.90 1.88 -16.49
C TYR A 92 -2.72 3.07 -16.00
N ASP A 93 -3.66 3.54 -16.82
CA ASP A 93 -4.85 4.21 -16.34
C ASP A 93 -5.58 3.17 -15.50
N PHE A 94 -5.25 3.13 -14.20
CA PHE A 94 -5.91 2.23 -13.28
C PHE A 94 -7.40 2.50 -13.39
N PRO A 95 -8.21 1.51 -13.83
CA PRO A 95 -9.62 1.73 -14.05
C PRO A 95 -10.23 2.29 -12.77
N ALA A 96 -11.22 3.16 -12.96
CA ALA A 96 -12.04 3.66 -11.87
C ALA A 96 -12.38 2.51 -10.93
N VAL A 97 -12.17 2.74 -9.63
CA VAL A 97 -12.65 1.94 -8.50
C VAL A 97 -13.49 0.73 -8.94
N PRO A 98 -12.95 -0.50 -8.91
CA PRO A 98 -13.74 -1.69 -9.20
C PRO A 98 -14.98 -1.67 -8.30
N LYS A 99 -16.17 -1.74 -8.91
CA LYS A 99 -17.43 -1.91 -8.15
C LYS A 99 -17.56 -3.32 -7.58
N ASP A 100 -16.77 -4.26 -8.10
CA ASP A 100 -16.82 -5.68 -7.79
C ASP A 100 -15.89 -6.05 -6.62
N GLU A 101 -16.50 -6.54 -5.53
CA GLU A 101 -15.83 -7.00 -4.30
C GLU A 101 -14.90 -8.21 -4.52
N ALA A 102 -15.17 -9.05 -5.52
CA ALA A 102 -14.36 -10.23 -5.79
C ALA A 102 -12.92 -9.86 -6.21
N ARG A 103 -12.76 -8.72 -6.90
CA ARG A 103 -11.46 -8.21 -7.32
C ARG A 103 -10.67 -7.60 -6.17
N LEU A 104 -11.34 -7.06 -5.15
CA LEU A 104 -10.73 -6.55 -3.93
C LEU A 104 -10.10 -7.67 -3.08
N LYS A 105 -10.79 -8.83 -2.97
CA LYS A 105 -10.30 -10.00 -2.21
C LYS A 105 -9.00 -10.59 -2.78
N ARG A 106 -8.71 -10.38 -4.06
CA ARG A 106 -7.49 -10.88 -4.74
C ARG A 106 -6.24 -10.01 -4.55
N ILE A 107 -6.37 -8.85 -3.89
CA ILE A 107 -5.32 -7.83 -3.77
C ILE A 107 -4.79 -7.72 -2.32
N ARG A 108 -5.31 -8.53 -1.39
CA ARG A 108 -4.67 -8.68 -0.08
C ARG A 108 -3.24 -9.17 -0.30
N PHE A 109 -2.28 -8.54 0.36
CA PHE A 109 -0.95 -9.13 0.46
C PHE A 109 -1.17 -10.48 1.13
N SER A 110 -0.99 -11.58 0.38
CA SER A 110 -1.17 -12.92 0.92
C SER A 110 -0.06 -13.22 1.92
N GLY A 111 -0.14 -12.64 3.11
CA GLY A 111 0.47 -13.20 4.30
C GLY A 111 -0.27 -14.49 4.58
N ARG A 112 0.34 -15.64 4.31
CA ARG A 112 -0.17 -16.90 4.86
C ARG A 112 -0.26 -16.72 6.38
N PRO A 113 -1.37 -17.08 7.03
CA PRO A 113 -1.36 -17.14 8.48
C PRO A 113 -0.24 -18.09 8.92
N HIS A 114 0.61 -17.63 9.84
CA HIS A 114 1.58 -18.49 10.49
C HIS A 114 0.79 -19.60 11.18
N LYS A 115 0.84 -20.83 10.68
CA LYS A 115 0.31 -21.98 11.42
C LYS A 115 1.05 -22.01 12.75
N LYS A 116 0.34 -21.86 13.87
CA LYS A 116 0.88 -22.22 15.19
C LYS A 116 1.27 -23.70 15.08
N GLY A 117 2.57 -23.98 15.06
CA GLY A 117 3.06 -25.34 15.20
C GLY A 117 2.58 -25.87 16.54
N SER A 118 1.72 -26.87 16.51
CA SER A 118 1.46 -27.74 17.65
C SER A 118 2.79 -28.37 18.06
N LEU A 119 3.25 -28.10 19.29
CA LEU A 119 4.36 -28.85 19.88
C LEU A 119 3.95 -30.32 19.97
N PRO A 120 4.82 -31.28 19.59
CA PRO A 120 4.57 -32.67 19.92
C PRO A 120 4.69 -32.84 21.43
N SER A 121 3.61 -33.32 22.05
CA SER A 121 3.61 -33.86 23.41
C SER A 121 4.54 -35.07 23.45
N GLY A 122 5.74 -34.88 23.98
CA GLY A 122 6.66 -35.96 24.29
C GLY A 122 6.04 -36.85 25.37
N GLY A 123 5.62 -38.06 24.98
CA GLY A 123 5.43 -39.16 25.91
C GLY A 123 6.80 -39.60 26.42
N GLN A 124 6.98 -39.57 27.73
CA GLN A 124 8.07 -40.26 28.40
C GLN A 124 7.50 -41.56 28.95
N SER A 125 8.06 -42.67 28.47
CA SER A 125 8.04 -43.98 29.10
C SER A 125 9.13 -44.05 30.17
#